data_AF-A0A3P7K0Y9-F1
#
_entry.id   AF-A0A3P7K0Y9-F1
#
_cell.length_a   1.000
_cell.length_b   1.000
_cell.length_c   1.000
_cell.angle_alpha   90.00
_cell.angle_beta   90.00
_cell.angle_gamma   90.00
#
_symmetry.space_group_name_H-M   'P 1'
#
loop_
_entity.id
_entity.type
_entity.pdbx_description
1 polymer ?
#
loop_
_entity_poly.entity_id
_entity_poly.type
_entity_poly.pdbx_seq_one_letter_code
_entity_poly.pdbx_strand_id
1 'polypeptide(L)'
;MFRYSLNGFAHHVHRGDWFGGKVVGLVEIEIGEMRVNFYCTHLHAEYDREHDLYLSHRTAQSFELSQFIRHTSHGADVVIVTGDLNMEPEDLGLRLILSQARLLDSWRLAHPETPRDNISANSISCNRGVDRGGTCDRPDNCYSTKYYRENDESKRIDYILFKSGRMSVSLELCEIAMNKIPDENINFSDHVGLQAQFRVENEHRQVIFISCLSFPPTHPFCGNELYFYQTCEWEPNRPLLIEAIGIVSGGQRRARSDRTWFVCGAIVLFVIIALSLLLDEALPYLTILFSVFR
;
A
#
# COMPACT_ATOMS: atom_id res chain seq x y z
N MET A 1 10.27 13.70 -6.60
CA MET A 1 10.21 12.45 -5.81
C MET A 1 10.28 12.81 -4.32
N PHE A 2 9.53 12.12 -3.47
CA PHE A 2 9.53 12.26 -2.02
C PHE A 2 9.93 10.94 -1.38
N ARG A 3 10.92 10.97 -0.48
CA ARG A 3 11.41 9.78 0.23
C ARG A 3 10.64 9.62 1.53
N TYR A 4 10.17 8.40 1.79
CA TYR A 4 9.48 8.10 3.04
C TYR A 4 10.44 8.08 4.23
N SER A 5 9.92 8.47 5.39
CA SER A 5 10.74 8.61 6.60
C SER A 5 11.14 7.27 7.21
N LEU A 6 10.26 6.26 7.10
CA LEU A 6 10.47 4.94 7.70
C LEU A 6 10.54 3.87 6.60
N ASN A 7 11.67 3.16 6.51
CA ASN A 7 11.93 2.28 5.37
C ASN A 7 12.82 1.07 5.71
N GLY A 8 12.33 0.20 6.58
CA GLY A 8 12.97 -1.09 6.88
C GLY A 8 14.14 -1.00 7.87
N PHE A 9 14.87 -2.10 8.02
CA PHE A 9 16.04 -2.18 8.90
C PHE A 9 17.30 -2.57 8.11
N ALA A 10 18.39 -1.83 8.31
CA ALA A 10 19.65 -2.05 7.59
C ALA A 10 20.23 -3.47 7.79
N HIS A 11 20.06 -4.02 9.00
CA HIS A 11 20.58 -5.34 9.34
C HIS A 11 19.73 -6.50 8.81
N HIS A 12 18.53 -6.24 8.30
CA HIS A 12 17.70 -7.24 7.63
C HIS A 12 18.09 -7.34 6.16
N VAL A 13 19.31 -7.83 5.89
CA VAL A 13 19.89 -7.93 4.54
C VAL A 13 19.07 -8.76 3.55
N HIS A 14 18.24 -9.67 4.06
CA HIS A 14 17.33 -10.52 3.28
C HIS A 14 16.00 -9.81 2.94
N ARG A 15 15.82 -8.54 3.36
CA ARG A 15 14.63 -7.71 3.10
C ARG A 15 15.08 -6.46 2.37
N GLY A 16 14.80 -6.39 1.07
CA GLY A 16 15.42 -5.43 0.16
C GLY A 16 14.99 -3.97 0.34
N ASP A 17 13.85 -3.71 0.99
CA ASP A 17 13.22 -2.38 1.06
C ASP A 17 14.14 -1.30 1.62
N TRP A 18 14.94 -1.62 2.64
CA TRP A 18 15.85 -0.64 3.25
C TRP A 18 16.89 -0.13 2.26
N PHE A 19 17.48 -1.04 1.47
CA PHE A 19 18.46 -0.70 0.44
C PHE A 19 17.81 -0.05 -0.77
N GLY A 20 16.61 -0.50 -1.13
CA GLY A 20 15.86 0.02 -2.28
C GLY A 20 15.41 1.47 -2.09
N GLY A 21 15.18 1.90 -0.85
CA GLY A 21 14.75 3.28 -0.57
C GLY A 21 13.35 3.58 -1.15
N LYS A 22 12.28 3.31 -0.41
CA LYS A 22 10.92 3.54 -0.91
C LYS A 22 10.60 5.05 -1.01
N VAL A 23 9.93 5.42 -2.10
CA VAL A 23 9.60 6.79 -2.47
C VAL A 23 8.25 6.87 -3.17
N VAL A 24 7.70 8.09 -3.27
CA VAL A 24 6.67 8.44 -4.27
C VAL A 24 7.25 9.38 -5.32
N GLY A 25 7.01 9.05 -6.59
CA GLY A 25 7.22 9.93 -7.73
C GLY A 25 5.97 10.75 -8.02
N LEU A 26 6.17 11.97 -8.51
CA LEU A 26 5.12 12.84 -9.06
C LEU A 26 5.62 13.38 -10.38
N VAL A 27 4.79 13.27 -11.41
CA VAL A 27 4.94 13.99 -12.68
C VAL A 27 3.65 14.74 -12.97
N GLU A 28 3.76 15.98 -13.44
CA GLU A 28 2.65 16.73 -14.03
C GLU A 28 2.66 16.46 -15.53
N ILE A 29 1.57 15.92 -16.05
CA ILE A 29 1.41 15.60 -17.47
C ILE A 29 0.44 16.61 -18.07
N GLU A 30 0.90 17.34 -19.08
CA GLU A 30 0.06 18.25 -19.86
C GLU A 30 -0.52 17.52 -21.07
N ILE A 31 -1.85 17.42 -21.13
CA ILE A 31 -2.59 16.81 -22.25
C ILE A 31 -3.54 17.88 -22.80
N GLY A 32 -3.10 18.59 -23.85
CA GLY A 32 -3.80 19.79 -24.31
C GLY A 32 -3.77 20.86 -23.21
N GLU A 33 -4.95 21.31 -22.76
CA GLU A 33 -5.08 22.30 -21.67
C GLU A 33 -5.25 21.68 -20.28
N MET A 34 -5.25 20.35 -20.19
CA MET A 34 -5.45 19.61 -18.95
C MET A 34 -4.11 19.28 -18.28
N ARG A 35 -4.03 19.50 -16.97
CA ARG A 35 -2.90 19.11 -16.12
C ARG A 35 -3.27 17.92 -15.24
N VAL A 36 -2.62 16.79 -15.52
CA VAL A 36 -2.78 15.55 -14.75
C VAL A 36 -1.61 15.40 -13.80
N ASN A 37 -1.87 15.43 -12.50
CA ASN A 37 -0.84 15.05 -11.52
C ASN A 37 -0.86 13.53 -11.38
N PHE A 38 0.18 12.90 -11.90
CA PHE A 38 0.36 11.46 -11.91
C PHE A 38 1.40 11.06 -10.86
N TYR A 39 0.98 10.26 -9.90
CA TYR A 39 1.81 9.76 -8.81
C TYR A 39 2.08 8.28 -9.02
N CYS A 40 3.30 7.83 -8.76
CA CYS A 40 3.65 6.42 -8.76
C CYS A 40 4.45 6.09 -7.51
N THR A 41 4.11 5.03 -6.81
CA THR A 41 4.78 4.61 -5.58
C THR A 41 4.84 3.09 -5.47
N HIS A 42 5.82 2.61 -4.73
CA HIS A 42 5.85 1.24 -4.24
C HIS A 42 6.07 1.34 -2.73
N LEU A 43 5.13 0.87 -1.91
CA LEU A 43 5.28 0.91 -0.45
C LEU A 43 6.17 -0.24 0.03
N HIS A 44 6.51 -0.24 1.32
CA HIS A 44 7.30 -1.30 1.92
C HIS A 44 6.58 -2.65 1.77
N ALA A 45 7.29 -3.74 1.54
CA ALA A 45 6.69 -5.05 1.35
C ALA A 45 6.04 -5.62 2.64
N GLU A 46 5.00 -6.43 2.46
CA GLU A 46 4.46 -7.34 3.46
C GLU A 46 5.19 -8.68 3.34
N TYR A 47 5.91 -9.07 4.39
CA TYR A 47 6.80 -10.24 4.36
C TYR A 47 6.31 -11.43 5.19
N ASP A 48 5.39 -11.17 6.12
CA ASP A 48 4.74 -12.12 7.02
C ASP A 48 3.53 -11.41 7.63
N ARG A 49 2.32 -11.77 7.21
CA ARG A 49 1.10 -11.11 7.68
C ARG A 49 0.72 -11.48 9.11
N GLU A 50 1.11 -12.66 9.59
CA GLU A 50 0.85 -13.09 10.97
C GLU A 50 1.79 -12.39 11.95
N HIS A 51 3.04 -12.17 11.53
CA HIS A 51 4.08 -11.52 12.33
C HIS A 51 4.66 -10.28 11.65
N ASP A 52 3.78 -9.34 11.32
CA ASP A 52 4.15 -8.19 10.50
C ASP A 52 4.94 -7.11 11.25
N LEU A 53 6.25 -7.30 11.28
CA LEU A 53 7.19 -6.34 11.84
C LEU A 53 7.11 -4.97 11.14
N TYR A 54 6.78 -4.96 9.85
CA TYR A 54 6.84 -3.78 8.98
C TYR A 54 5.50 -3.05 8.83
N LEU A 55 4.44 -3.51 9.51
CA LEU A 55 3.14 -2.85 9.49
C LEU A 55 3.27 -1.36 9.83
N SER A 56 4.03 -1.02 10.88
CA SER A 56 4.28 0.37 11.26
C SER A 56 5.01 1.20 10.19
N HIS A 57 5.83 0.55 9.36
CA HIS A 57 6.51 1.18 8.24
C HIS A 57 5.50 1.49 7.14
N ARG A 58 4.73 0.49 6.72
CA ARG A 58 3.68 0.67 5.70
C ARG A 58 2.65 1.71 6.15
N THR A 59 2.18 1.68 7.40
CA THR A 59 1.24 2.68 7.95
C THR A 59 1.83 4.10 7.92
N ALA A 60 3.09 4.29 8.30
CA ALA A 60 3.75 5.60 8.24
C ALA A 60 3.85 6.09 6.79
N GLN A 61 4.28 5.22 5.87
CA GLN A 61 4.37 5.54 4.45
C GLN A 61 3.01 5.88 3.83
N SER A 62 1.94 5.13 4.17
CA SER A 62 0.57 5.43 3.74
C SER A 62 0.11 6.81 4.21
N PHE A 63 0.42 7.18 5.47
CA PHE A 63 0.14 8.51 5.98
C PHE A 63 0.92 9.58 5.21
N GLU A 64 2.24 9.41 5.05
CA GLU A 64 3.10 10.35 4.31
C GLU A 64 2.66 10.52 2.86
N LEU A 65 2.33 9.43 2.16
CA LEU A 65 1.77 9.44 0.81
C LEU A 65 0.49 10.27 0.74
N SER A 66 -0.44 10.06 1.69
CA SER A 66 -1.69 10.81 1.73
C SER A 66 -1.46 12.31 1.91
N GLN A 67 -0.50 12.71 2.76
CA GLN A 67 -0.16 14.12 2.94
C GLN A 67 0.51 14.69 1.70
N PHE A 68 1.46 13.96 1.11
CA PHE A 68 2.15 14.37 -0.10
C PHE A 68 1.15 14.68 -1.21
N ILE A 69 0.24 13.73 -1.52
CA ILE A 69 -0.81 13.91 -2.54
C ILE A 69 -1.68 15.12 -2.20
N ARG A 70 -2.15 15.27 -0.96
CA ARG A 70 -2.99 16.41 -0.55
C ARG A 70 -2.30 17.76 -0.78
N HIS A 71 -1.01 17.85 -0.47
CA HIS A 71 -0.26 19.09 -0.56
C HIS A 71 0.13 19.44 -2.00
N THR A 72 0.39 18.44 -2.85
CA THR A 72 0.86 18.67 -4.22
C THR A 72 -0.26 18.62 -5.26
N SER A 73 -1.47 18.16 -4.91
CA SER A 73 -2.56 18.02 -5.89
C SER A 73 -3.46 19.25 -6.07
N HIS A 74 -3.25 20.34 -5.32
CA HIS A 74 -4.20 21.46 -5.29
C HIS A 74 -4.39 22.17 -6.65
N GLY A 75 -3.37 22.15 -7.51
CA GLY A 75 -3.40 22.79 -8.82
C GLY A 75 -3.86 21.91 -9.98
N ALA A 76 -4.01 20.60 -9.75
CA ALA A 76 -4.25 19.64 -10.82
C ALA A 76 -5.69 19.71 -11.33
N ASP A 77 -5.87 19.47 -12.63
CA ASP A 77 -7.21 19.26 -13.20
C ASP A 77 -7.70 17.85 -12.88
N VAL A 78 -6.81 16.86 -12.95
CA VAL A 78 -7.05 15.46 -12.60
C VAL A 78 -5.88 14.91 -11.79
N VAL A 79 -6.18 14.00 -10.85
CA VAL A 79 -5.17 13.33 -10.01
C VAL A 79 -5.27 11.83 -10.20
N ILE A 80 -4.15 11.20 -10.54
CA ILE A 80 -4.03 9.74 -10.69
C ILE A 80 -2.87 9.26 -9.82
N VAL A 81 -3.08 8.22 -9.03
CA VAL A 81 -2.07 7.60 -8.16
C VAL A 81 -2.01 6.12 -8.48
N THR A 82 -0.83 5.61 -8.80
CA THR A 82 -0.64 4.20 -9.16
C THR A 82 0.47 3.53 -8.35
N GLY A 83 0.40 2.21 -8.29
CA GLY A 83 1.51 1.34 -7.92
C GLY A 83 1.16 0.27 -6.90
N ASP A 84 2.19 -0.47 -6.50
CA ASP A 84 2.10 -1.53 -5.49
C ASP A 84 2.11 -0.91 -4.09
N LEU A 85 0.95 -0.94 -3.44
CA LEU A 85 0.79 -0.40 -2.11
C LEU A 85 1.10 -1.42 -1.01
N ASN A 86 1.33 -2.70 -1.33
CA ASN A 86 1.58 -3.78 -0.37
C ASN A 86 0.55 -3.80 0.80
N MET A 87 -0.69 -3.42 0.47
CA MET A 87 -1.82 -3.34 1.38
C MET A 87 -3.03 -3.90 0.67
N GLU A 88 -3.70 -4.85 1.31
CA GLU A 88 -4.96 -5.40 0.82
C GLU A 88 -6.12 -4.41 1.07
N PRO A 89 -7.29 -4.61 0.42
CA PRO A 89 -8.33 -3.59 0.39
C PRO A 89 -8.91 -3.16 1.75
N GLU A 90 -8.83 -4.03 2.75
CA GLU A 90 -9.30 -3.83 4.13
C GLU A 90 -8.24 -3.18 5.03
N ASP A 91 -6.98 -3.18 4.59
CA ASP A 91 -5.87 -2.75 5.43
C ASP A 91 -5.96 -1.25 5.72
N LEU A 92 -5.62 -0.88 6.95
CA LEU A 92 -5.66 0.49 7.43
C LEU A 92 -4.88 1.46 6.51
N GLY A 93 -3.75 1.02 5.95
CA GLY A 93 -2.92 1.86 5.07
C GLY A 93 -3.67 2.35 3.83
N LEU A 94 -4.38 1.46 3.14
CA LEU A 94 -5.18 1.85 1.97
C LEU A 94 -6.34 2.75 2.39
N ARG A 95 -7.07 2.39 3.46
CA ARG A 95 -8.19 3.19 3.99
C ARG A 95 -7.76 4.61 4.36
N LEU A 96 -6.58 4.75 4.98
CA LEU A 96 -5.95 6.04 5.27
C LEU A 96 -5.67 6.85 3.99
N ILE A 97 -5.09 6.22 2.96
CA ILE A 97 -4.76 6.88 1.69
C ILE A 97 -6.06 7.38 1.02
N LEU A 98 -7.04 6.50 0.86
CA LEU A 98 -8.33 6.82 0.22
C LEU A 98 -9.04 7.96 0.95
N SER A 99 -9.20 7.84 2.27
CA SER A 99 -9.95 8.84 3.04
C SER A 99 -9.23 10.18 3.14
N GLN A 100 -7.94 10.19 3.48
CA GLN A 100 -7.23 11.46 3.67
C GLN A 100 -7.01 12.19 2.35
N ALA A 101 -6.64 11.48 1.28
CA ALA A 101 -6.38 12.10 -0.01
C ALA A 101 -7.65 12.29 -0.86
N ARG A 102 -8.80 11.78 -0.41
CA ARG A 102 -10.10 11.79 -1.11
C ARG A 102 -10.01 11.11 -2.48
N LEU A 103 -9.35 9.94 -2.50
CA LEU A 103 -9.17 9.15 -3.70
C LEU A 103 -10.27 8.09 -3.82
N LEU A 104 -10.54 7.73 -5.06
CA LEU A 104 -11.41 6.63 -5.48
C LEU A 104 -10.55 5.45 -5.93
N ASP A 105 -10.99 4.23 -5.64
CA ASP A 105 -10.35 2.99 -6.09
C ASP A 105 -10.98 2.56 -7.41
N SER A 106 -10.22 2.60 -8.51
CA SER A 106 -10.71 2.27 -9.85
C SER A 106 -11.25 0.84 -9.95
N TRP A 107 -10.61 -0.13 -9.28
CA TRP A 107 -11.07 -1.51 -9.34
C TRP A 107 -12.43 -1.67 -8.67
N ARG A 108 -12.60 -1.10 -7.46
CA ARG A 108 -13.87 -1.15 -6.71
C ARG A 108 -15.02 -0.47 -7.45
N LEU A 109 -14.73 0.61 -8.17
CA LEU A 109 -15.76 1.31 -8.95
C LEU A 109 -16.16 0.56 -10.22
N ALA A 110 -15.20 -0.06 -10.91
CA ALA A 110 -15.49 -0.85 -12.12
C ALA A 110 -16.16 -2.19 -11.81
N HIS A 111 -15.89 -2.77 -10.64
CA HIS A 111 -16.37 -4.10 -10.23
C HIS A 111 -17.12 -4.02 -8.90
N PRO A 112 -18.32 -3.43 -8.85
CA PRO A 112 -19.10 -3.35 -7.63
C PRO A 112 -19.40 -4.76 -7.11
N GLU A 113 -19.13 -4.99 -5.83
CA GLU A 113 -19.43 -6.27 -5.21
C GLU A 113 -20.94 -6.49 -5.15
N THR A 114 -21.38 -7.69 -5.53
CA THR A 114 -22.75 -8.11 -5.26
C THR A 114 -22.92 -8.29 -3.74
N PRO A 115 -23.98 -7.73 -3.12
CA PRO A 115 -24.27 -7.98 -1.72
C PRO A 115 -24.39 -9.49 -1.49
N ARG A 116 -23.53 -10.07 -0.67
CA ARG A 116 -23.63 -11.50 -0.33
C ARG A 116 -24.66 -11.68 0.80
N ASP A 117 -25.61 -12.58 0.57
CA ASP A 117 -26.40 -13.18 1.64
C ASP A 117 -25.46 -13.97 2.57
N ASN A 118 -25.33 -13.52 3.81
CA ASN A 118 -24.93 -14.32 4.98
C ASN A 118 -23.60 -15.12 4.91
N ILE A 119 -22.47 -14.49 4.56
CA ILE A 119 -21.14 -15.06 4.89
C ILE A 119 -20.46 -14.13 5.91
N SER A 120 -20.05 -14.73 7.03
CA SER A 120 -19.45 -14.04 8.18
C SER A 120 -18.33 -13.08 7.77
N ALA A 121 -18.48 -11.80 8.12
CA ALA A 121 -17.58 -10.67 7.83
C ALA A 121 -16.16 -10.76 8.46
N ASN A 122 -15.73 -11.94 8.92
CA ASN A 122 -14.49 -12.14 9.68
C ASN A 122 -13.43 -12.99 8.96
N SER A 123 -13.61 -13.35 7.69
CA SER A 123 -12.58 -14.08 6.94
C SER A 123 -11.89 -13.14 5.95
N ILE A 124 -10.59 -12.88 6.15
CA ILE A 124 -9.71 -12.13 5.23
C ILE A 124 -9.77 -12.67 3.79
N SER A 125 -10.10 -13.96 3.61
CA SER A 125 -10.28 -14.64 2.32
C SER A 125 -11.43 -14.06 1.47
N CYS A 126 -12.39 -13.30 2.04
CA CYS A 126 -13.54 -12.79 1.27
C CYS A 126 -13.18 -11.78 0.15
N ASN A 127 -12.01 -11.15 0.25
CA ASN A 127 -11.51 -10.11 -0.66
C ASN A 127 -10.28 -10.54 -1.48
N ARG A 128 -9.86 -11.80 -1.34
CA ARG A 128 -8.80 -12.41 -2.14
C ARG A 128 -9.39 -13.18 -3.31
N GLY A 129 -8.56 -13.46 -4.30
CA GLY A 129 -8.95 -14.20 -5.49
C GLY A 129 -8.94 -13.36 -6.77
N VAL A 130 -8.83 -14.04 -7.92
CA VAL A 130 -8.78 -13.42 -9.24
C VAL A 130 -10.02 -12.57 -9.50
N ASP A 131 -11.19 -13.07 -9.14
CA ASP A 131 -12.48 -12.39 -9.30
C ASP A 131 -12.63 -11.16 -8.39
N ARG A 132 -11.74 -11.03 -7.39
CA ARG A 132 -11.66 -9.86 -6.49
C ARG A 132 -10.58 -8.87 -6.90
N GLY A 133 -9.96 -9.09 -8.06
CA GLY A 133 -8.88 -8.25 -8.58
C GLY A 133 -7.51 -8.59 -8.00
N GLY A 134 -7.29 -9.84 -7.60
CA GLY A 134 -5.97 -10.30 -7.18
C GLY A 134 -4.91 -9.97 -8.23
N THR A 135 -3.87 -9.25 -7.83
CA THR A 135 -2.78 -8.79 -8.69
C THR A 135 -1.48 -9.55 -8.45
N CYS A 136 -1.28 -10.07 -7.24
CA CYS A 136 -0.13 -10.86 -6.82
C CYS A 136 -0.56 -12.28 -6.40
N ASP A 137 0.35 -13.24 -6.46
CA ASP A 137 0.11 -14.63 -6.03
C ASP A 137 -1.08 -15.28 -6.78
N ARG A 138 -1.27 -14.95 -8.06
CA ARG A 138 -2.40 -15.48 -8.85
C ARG A 138 -2.22 -16.93 -9.26
N PRO A 139 -3.30 -17.74 -9.32
CA PRO A 139 -3.22 -19.14 -9.72
C PRO A 139 -2.78 -19.35 -11.18
N ASP A 140 -3.02 -18.37 -12.04
CA ASP A 140 -2.65 -18.36 -13.46
C ASP A 140 -1.25 -17.79 -13.73
N ASN A 141 -0.48 -17.49 -12.69
CA ASN A 141 0.88 -16.96 -12.77
C ASN A 141 1.94 -18.06 -12.51
N CYS A 142 2.95 -18.15 -13.39
CA CYS A 142 4.01 -19.15 -13.31
C CYS A 142 4.95 -18.99 -12.11
N TYR A 143 5.06 -17.78 -11.55
CA TYR A 143 5.88 -17.48 -10.37
C TYR A 143 5.19 -17.80 -9.04
N SER A 144 3.87 -17.99 -9.06
CA SER A 144 3.09 -18.33 -7.87
C SER A 144 3.45 -19.71 -7.32
N THR A 145 3.43 -19.82 -5.99
CA THR A 145 3.65 -21.10 -5.31
C THR A 145 2.51 -22.09 -5.60
N LYS A 146 2.77 -23.38 -5.37
CA LYS A 146 1.74 -24.44 -5.53
C LYS A 146 0.47 -24.14 -4.74
N TYR A 147 0.61 -23.63 -3.53
CA TYR A 147 -0.52 -23.28 -2.66
C TYR A 147 -1.49 -22.31 -3.34
N TYR A 148 -0.98 -21.20 -3.89
CA TYR A 148 -1.83 -20.20 -4.54
C TYR A 148 -2.43 -20.70 -5.86
N ARG A 149 -1.71 -21.55 -6.61
CA ARG A 149 -2.23 -22.21 -7.81
C ARG A 149 -3.41 -23.15 -7.56
N GLU A 150 -3.50 -23.73 -6.37
CA GLU A 150 -4.56 -24.68 -6.01
C GLU A 150 -5.74 -24.05 -5.27
N ASN A 151 -5.56 -22.90 -4.61
CA ASN A 151 -6.57 -22.33 -3.70
C ASN A 151 -7.09 -20.94 -4.12
N ASP A 152 -6.48 -20.27 -5.11
CA ASP A 152 -6.75 -18.87 -5.48
C ASP A 152 -6.95 -17.91 -4.29
N GLU A 153 -5.88 -17.76 -3.50
CA GLU A 153 -5.80 -16.77 -2.41
C GLU A 153 -5.00 -15.54 -2.84
N SER A 154 -5.15 -15.16 -4.10
CA SER A 154 -4.39 -14.07 -4.72
C SER A 154 -4.72 -12.72 -4.09
N LYS A 155 -3.70 -11.89 -3.89
CA LYS A 155 -3.79 -10.63 -3.15
C LYS A 155 -4.01 -9.46 -4.10
N ARG A 156 -4.92 -8.55 -3.79
CA ARG A 156 -5.04 -7.25 -4.48
C ARG A 156 -4.20 -6.20 -3.75
N ILE A 157 -3.03 -5.90 -4.29
CA ILE A 157 -2.07 -4.96 -3.68
C ILE A 157 -1.57 -3.89 -4.63
N ASP A 158 -1.87 -4.00 -5.92
CA ASP A 158 -1.61 -2.98 -6.93
C ASP A 158 -2.89 -2.18 -7.18
N TYR A 159 -2.75 -0.86 -7.31
CA TYR A 159 -3.90 0.05 -7.41
C TYR A 159 -3.71 1.10 -8.48
N ILE A 160 -4.82 1.47 -9.13
CA ILE A 160 -5.01 2.75 -9.80
C ILE A 160 -6.07 3.49 -9.00
N LEU A 161 -5.68 4.61 -8.40
CA LEU A 161 -6.54 5.47 -7.61
C LEU A 161 -6.66 6.83 -8.30
N PHE A 162 -7.79 7.50 -8.17
CA PHE A 162 -7.99 8.79 -8.82
C PHE A 162 -8.93 9.72 -8.07
N LYS A 163 -8.91 11.00 -8.41
CA LYS A 163 -9.94 11.96 -8.01
C LYS A 163 -10.01 13.13 -8.98
N SER A 164 -11.18 13.77 -9.01
CA SER A 164 -11.37 15.06 -9.67
C SER A 164 -10.54 16.14 -8.97
N GLY A 165 -9.88 16.96 -9.78
CA GLY A 165 -9.26 18.22 -9.37
C GLY A 165 -10.18 19.37 -9.76
N ARG A 166 -9.70 20.23 -10.67
CA ARG A 166 -10.51 21.30 -11.27
C ARG A 166 -11.43 20.81 -12.38
N MET A 167 -11.15 19.65 -12.96
CA MET A 167 -11.99 19.01 -13.98
C MET A 167 -12.65 17.76 -13.42
N SER A 168 -13.84 17.43 -13.94
CA SER A 168 -14.55 16.21 -13.59
C SER A 168 -13.93 15.03 -14.32
N VAL A 169 -13.62 13.96 -13.59
CA VAL A 169 -13.14 12.69 -14.15
C VAL A 169 -14.07 11.56 -13.74
N SER A 170 -14.45 10.73 -14.70
CA SER A 170 -15.19 9.49 -14.49
C SER A 170 -14.39 8.30 -15.00
N LEU A 171 -14.59 7.16 -14.35
CA LEU A 171 -13.98 5.89 -14.75
C LEU A 171 -14.88 5.20 -15.79
N GLU A 172 -14.31 4.77 -16.90
CA GLU A 172 -15.03 3.99 -17.92
C GLU A 172 -14.77 2.49 -17.77
N LEU A 173 -13.52 2.12 -17.50
CA LEU A 173 -13.12 0.73 -17.27
C LEU A 173 -11.90 0.66 -16.35
N CYS A 174 -11.76 -0.45 -15.64
CA CYS A 174 -10.54 -0.84 -14.97
C CYS A 174 -10.42 -2.35 -15.11
N GLU A 175 -9.32 -2.87 -15.65
CA GLU A 175 -9.15 -4.30 -15.94
C GLU A 175 -7.72 -4.76 -15.67
N ILE A 176 -7.53 -6.08 -15.57
CA ILE A 176 -6.21 -6.71 -15.51
C ILE A 176 -5.52 -6.59 -16.87
N ALA A 177 -4.25 -6.23 -16.87
CA ALA A 177 -3.39 -6.14 -18.04
C ALA A 177 -2.08 -6.91 -17.81
N MET A 178 -1.31 -7.13 -18.88
CA MET A 178 0.06 -7.66 -18.82
C MET A 178 0.23 -8.95 -17.99
N ASN A 179 -0.71 -9.89 -18.09
CA ASN A 179 -0.64 -11.15 -17.33
C ASN A 179 0.40 -12.13 -17.91
N LYS A 180 0.16 -12.64 -19.12
CA LYS A 180 1.06 -13.55 -19.84
C LYS A 180 1.68 -12.88 -21.06
N ILE A 181 2.94 -13.22 -21.34
CA ILE A 181 3.61 -12.79 -22.56
C ILE A 181 2.91 -13.45 -23.75
N PRO A 182 2.51 -12.70 -24.80
CA PRO A 182 1.89 -13.27 -25.98
C PRO A 182 2.74 -14.40 -26.56
N ASP A 183 2.10 -15.51 -26.93
CA ASP A 183 2.73 -16.72 -27.50
C ASP A 183 3.71 -17.47 -26.59
N GLU A 184 3.81 -17.10 -25.30
CA GLU A 184 4.66 -17.79 -24.33
C GLU A 184 3.86 -18.32 -23.12
N ASN A 185 4.44 -19.31 -22.42
CA ASN A 185 3.85 -19.85 -21.19
C ASN A 185 4.47 -19.24 -19.92
N ILE A 186 5.02 -18.04 -20.03
CA ILE A 186 5.58 -17.27 -18.91
C ILE A 186 4.82 -15.96 -18.73
N ASN A 187 4.78 -15.46 -17.49
CA ASN A 187 4.16 -14.20 -17.12
C ASN A 187 5.16 -13.05 -17.23
N PHE A 188 4.67 -11.81 -17.43
CA PHE A 188 5.55 -10.62 -17.48
C PHE A 188 6.22 -10.33 -16.14
N SER A 189 5.53 -10.61 -15.03
CA SER A 189 6.01 -10.50 -13.66
C SER A 189 5.26 -11.51 -12.79
N ASP A 190 5.69 -11.67 -11.54
CA ASP A 190 4.94 -12.29 -10.44
C ASP A 190 3.65 -11.52 -10.06
N HIS A 191 3.56 -10.25 -10.45
CA HIS A 191 2.34 -9.44 -10.44
C HIS A 191 1.75 -9.30 -11.85
N VAL A 192 0.45 -9.04 -11.93
CA VAL A 192 -0.21 -8.60 -13.18
C VAL A 192 -0.39 -7.08 -13.16
N GLY A 193 -0.44 -6.48 -14.35
CA GLY A 193 -0.70 -5.06 -14.50
C GLY A 193 -2.17 -4.70 -14.30
N LEU A 194 -2.43 -3.42 -14.10
CA LEU A 194 -3.77 -2.83 -14.16
C LEU A 194 -3.82 -1.80 -15.28
N GLN A 195 -4.96 -1.74 -15.97
CA GLN A 195 -5.28 -0.72 -16.96
C GLN A 195 -6.59 -0.06 -16.56
N ALA A 196 -6.66 1.27 -16.65
CA ALA A 196 -7.89 2.02 -16.45
C ALA A 196 -8.07 3.05 -17.57
N GLN A 197 -9.32 3.25 -17.96
CA GLN A 197 -9.72 4.30 -18.90
C GLN A 197 -10.57 5.33 -18.18
N PHE A 198 -10.23 6.60 -18.39
CA PHE A 198 -10.89 7.73 -17.76
C PHE A 198 -11.49 8.66 -18.82
N ARG A 199 -12.70 9.13 -18.57
CA ARG A 199 -13.32 10.22 -19.30
C ARG A 199 -13.20 11.49 -18.48
N VAL A 200 -12.71 12.55 -19.10
CA VAL A 200 -12.56 13.87 -18.45
C VAL A 200 -13.46 14.86 -19.15
N GLU A 201 -14.29 15.55 -18.37
CA GLU A 201 -15.23 16.55 -18.86
C GLU A 201 -14.71 17.96 -18.58
N ASN A 202 -14.71 18.79 -19.62
CA ASN A 202 -14.18 20.17 -19.58
C ASN A 202 -15.26 21.23 -19.30
N GLU A 203 -16.52 20.83 -19.12
CA GLU A 203 -17.62 21.79 -19.23
C GLU A 203 -17.63 22.85 -18.13
N HIS A 204 -17.01 22.62 -16.97
CA HIS A 204 -16.74 23.69 -16.01
C HIS A 204 -15.42 23.37 -15.29
N ARG A 205 -14.35 24.15 -15.53
CA ARG A 205 -13.25 24.28 -14.54
C ARG A 205 -13.94 24.69 -13.25
N GLN A 206 -14.12 23.76 -12.33
CA GLN A 206 -14.89 24.02 -11.13
C GLN A 206 -14.15 25.10 -10.35
N VAL A 207 -14.72 26.31 -10.33
CA VAL A 207 -14.41 27.29 -9.29
C VAL A 207 -14.73 26.55 -8.00
N ILE A 208 -13.72 26.30 -7.17
CA ILE A 208 -13.82 25.48 -5.95
C ILE A 208 -14.94 26.06 -5.07
N PHE A 209 -16.15 25.54 -5.25
CA PHE A 209 -17.22 25.65 -4.29
C PHE A 209 -17.19 24.36 -3.50
N ILE A 210 -16.73 24.47 -2.24
CA ILE A 210 -16.99 23.46 -1.23
C ILE A 210 -18.51 23.53 -0.95
N SER A 211 -19.33 22.98 -1.84
CA SER A 211 -20.70 22.64 -1.52
C SER A 211 -20.78 21.12 -1.46
N CYS A 212 -20.77 20.62 -0.24
CA CYS A 212 -21.40 19.35 0.07
C CYS A 212 -22.87 19.51 -0.35
N LEU A 213 -23.23 19.10 -1.57
CA LEU A 213 -24.60 19.17 -2.05
C LEU A 213 -25.40 18.07 -1.36
N SER A 214 -25.87 18.38 -0.16
CA SER A 214 -27.07 17.76 0.41
C SER A 214 -28.25 18.27 -0.41
N PHE A 215 -28.64 17.54 -1.46
CA PHE A 215 -29.90 17.86 -2.16
C PHE A 215 -31.09 17.45 -1.26
N PRO A 216 -32.08 18.34 -1.04
CA PRO A 216 -33.30 17.97 -0.34
C PRO A 216 -34.19 17.10 -1.26
N PRO A 217 -34.97 16.15 -0.72
CA PRO A 217 -35.77 15.25 -1.53
C PRO A 217 -37.11 15.90 -1.87
N THR A 218 -37.26 16.52 -3.04
CA THR A 218 -38.60 16.88 -3.55
C THR A 218 -38.66 16.82 -5.08
N HIS A 219 -39.06 15.67 -5.63
CA HIS A 219 -40.24 15.46 -6.50
C HIS A 219 -40.09 14.24 -7.43
N PRO A 220 -41.21 13.57 -7.81
CA PRO A 220 -41.17 12.19 -8.31
C PRO A 220 -41.34 12.08 -9.83
N PHE A 221 -40.83 10.97 -10.38
CA PHE A 221 -41.08 10.40 -11.72
C PHE A 221 -40.69 11.21 -12.97
N CYS A 222 -39.59 10.80 -13.63
CA CYS A 222 -39.61 10.35 -15.03
C CYS A 222 -38.25 9.73 -15.44
N GLY A 223 -38.27 8.55 -16.07
CA GLY A 223 -37.18 8.05 -16.92
C GLY A 223 -36.17 7.08 -16.28
N ASN A 224 -36.15 5.85 -16.78
CA ASN A 224 -35.18 4.81 -16.46
C ASN A 224 -33.77 5.19 -16.95
N GLU A 225 -32.98 5.86 -16.12
CA GLU A 225 -31.51 5.75 -16.14
C GLU A 225 -31.05 5.56 -14.69
N LEU A 226 -30.64 4.34 -14.37
CA LEU A 226 -30.15 3.98 -13.04
C LEU A 226 -28.70 4.49 -12.92
N TYR A 227 -28.53 5.80 -12.74
CA TYR A 227 -27.23 6.35 -12.34
C TYR A 227 -26.96 5.87 -10.91
N PHE A 228 -26.14 4.82 -10.79
CA PHE A 228 -25.57 4.37 -9.54
C PHE A 228 -24.58 5.44 -9.05
N TYR A 229 -25.10 6.49 -8.41
CA TYR A 229 -24.28 7.34 -7.56
C TYR A 229 -23.95 6.54 -6.31
N GLN A 230 -22.86 5.75 -6.36
CA GLN A 230 -22.25 5.28 -5.12
C GLN A 230 -21.78 6.53 -4.38
N THR A 231 -22.51 6.91 -3.34
CA THR A 231 -22.09 7.95 -2.41
C THR A 231 -20.79 7.46 -1.77
N CYS A 232 -19.64 7.92 -2.28
CA CYS A 232 -18.34 7.64 -1.69
C CYS A 232 -18.22 8.42 -0.39
N GLU A 233 -18.88 7.93 0.66
CA GLU A 233 -18.67 8.41 2.01
C GLU A 233 -17.34 7.84 2.50
N TRP A 234 -16.28 8.64 2.37
CA TRP A 234 -14.99 8.26 2.95
C TRP A 234 -15.09 8.16 4.45
N GLU A 235 -14.45 7.14 5.00
CA GLU A 235 -14.36 6.93 6.44
C GLU A 235 -13.85 8.18 7.18
N PRO A 236 -14.36 8.49 8.38
CA PRO A 236 -13.88 9.63 9.15
C PRO A 236 -12.38 9.53 9.44
N ASN A 237 -11.64 10.61 9.20
CA ASN A 237 -10.18 10.63 9.38
C ASN A 237 -9.75 10.38 10.83
N ARG A 238 -10.51 10.88 11.81
CA ARG A 238 -10.13 10.79 13.24
C ARG A 238 -9.91 9.33 13.72
N PRO A 239 -10.85 8.39 13.57
CA PRO A 239 -10.63 7.01 14.00
C PRO A 239 -9.46 6.35 13.27
N LEU A 240 -9.35 6.53 11.95
CA LEU A 240 -8.23 5.98 11.17
C LEU A 240 -6.87 6.47 11.69
N LEU A 241 -6.76 7.77 11.99
CA LEU A 241 -5.53 8.35 12.53
C LEU A 241 -5.21 7.85 13.93
N ILE A 242 -6.21 7.64 14.79
CA ILE A 242 -6.00 7.07 16.14
C ILE A 242 -5.43 5.66 16.03
N GLU A 243 -5.99 4.83 15.15
CA GLU A 243 -5.49 3.48 14.89
C GLU A 243 -4.06 3.52 14.34
N ALA A 244 -3.80 4.38 13.36
CA ALA A 244 -2.48 4.56 12.75
C ALA A 244 -1.42 4.96 13.77
N ILE A 245 -1.75 5.92 14.65
CA ILE A 245 -0.88 6.36 15.75
C ILE A 245 -0.59 5.18 16.68
N GLY A 246 -1.58 4.34 16.99
CA GLY A 246 -1.41 3.15 17.80
C GLY A 246 -0.39 2.17 17.21
N ILE A 247 -0.53 1.86 15.91
CA ILE A 247 0.38 0.95 15.18
C ILE A 247 1.80 1.52 15.15
N VAL A 248 1.97 2.78 14.74
CA VAL A 248 3.29 3.42 14.62
C VAL A 248 3.96 3.55 16.00
N SER A 249 3.21 3.91 17.04
CA SER A 249 3.70 3.96 18.43
C SER A 249 4.11 2.58 18.94
N GLY A 250 3.38 1.52 18.54
CA GLY A 250 3.76 0.13 18.79
C GLY A 250 5.10 -0.23 18.15
N GLY A 251 5.27 0.09 16.87
CA GLY A 251 6.54 -0.11 16.14
C GLY A 251 7.71 0.64 16.79
N GLN A 252 7.50 1.90 17.17
CA GLN A 252 8.52 2.69 17.87
C GLN A 252 8.94 2.07 19.21
N ARG A 253 8.00 1.53 20.00
CA ARG A 253 8.31 0.84 21.26
C ARG A 253 9.14 -0.42 21.02
N ARG A 254 8.78 -1.23 20.01
CA ARG A 254 9.55 -2.42 19.62
C ARG A 254 10.97 -2.04 19.22
N ALA A 255 11.14 -1.09 18.29
CA ALA A 255 12.46 -0.64 17.85
C ALA A 255 13.35 -0.12 19.00
N ARG A 256 12.76 0.55 20.00
CA ARG A 256 13.49 0.97 21.21
C ARG A 256 13.91 -0.21 22.09
N SER A 257 13.03 -1.20 22.24
CA SER A 257 13.32 -2.44 22.96
C SER A 257 14.45 -3.21 22.26
N ASP A 258 14.34 -3.42 20.95
CA ASP A 258 15.32 -4.15 20.14
C ASP A 258 16.69 -3.48 20.20
N ARG A 259 16.73 -2.14 20.10
CA ARG A 259 17.96 -1.37 20.29
C ARG A 259 18.59 -1.61 21.66
N THR A 260 17.78 -1.65 22.72
CA THR A 260 18.27 -1.91 24.08
C THR A 260 18.88 -3.31 24.16
N TRP A 261 18.18 -4.33 23.68
CA TRP A 261 18.67 -5.71 23.67
C TRP A 261 19.92 -5.88 22.83
N PHE A 262 19.98 -5.23 21.66
CA PHE A 262 21.16 -5.24 20.80
C PHE A 262 22.38 -4.64 21.51
N VAL A 263 22.21 -3.49 22.16
CA VAL A 263 23.30 -2.84 22.92
C VAL A 263 23.74 -3.71 24.10
N CYS A 264 22.80 -4.29 24.85
CA CYS A 264 23.14 -5.22 25.94
C CYS A 264 23.91 -6.44 25.44
N GLY A 265 23.46 -7.06 24.34
CA GLY A 265 24.14 -8.19 23.71
C GLY A 265 25.55 -7.83 23.22
N ALA A 266 25.71 -6.66 22.59
CA ALA A 266 27.00 -6.16 22.15
C ALA A 266 27.97 -5.92 23.33
N ILE A 267 27.48 -5.38 24.45
CA ILE A 267 28.29 -5.20 25.66
C ILE A 267 28.72 -6.56 26.22
N VAL A 268 27.80 -7.52 26.32
CA VAL A 268 28.12 -8.88 26.81
C VAL A 268 29.17 -9.54 25.91
N LEU A 269 28.99 -9.46 24.59
CA LEU A 269 29.96 -10.01 23.63
C LEU A 269 31.33 -9.33 23.76
N PHE A 270 31.36 -8.01 23.87
CA PHE A 270 32.60 -7.26 24.07
C PHE A 270 33.32 -7.66 25.36
N VAL A 271 32.59 -7.83 26.47
CA VAL A 271 33.16 -8.29 27.74
C VAL A 271 33.71 -9.71 27.62
N ILE A 272 33.00 -10.62 26.95
CA ILE A 272 33.48 -11.99 26.71
C ILE A 272 34.78 -11.98 25.89
N ILE A 273 34.84 -11.18 24.83
CA ILE A 273 36.05 -11.04 23.99
C ILE A 273 37.20 -10.42 24.80
N ALA A 274 36.94 -9.37 25.59
CA ALA A 274 37.97 -8.74 26.40
C ALA A 274 38.52 -9.69 27.49
N LEU A 275 37.64 -10.43 28.16
CA LEU A 275 38.03 -11.44 29.15
C LEU A 275 38.81 -12.58 28.50
N SER A 276 38.44 -13.02 27.29
CA SER A 276 39.18 -14.07 26.59
C SER A 276 40.58 -13.62 26.16
N LEU A 277 40.78 -12.33 25.84
CA LEU A 277 42.09 -11.76 25.60
C LEU A 277 42.95 -11.70 26.88
N LEU A 278 42.37 -11.26 28.00
CA LEU A 278 43.09 -11.14 29.27
C LEU A 278 43.43 -12.49 29.91
N LEU A 279 42.49 -13.46 29.85
CA LEU A 279 42.68 -14.78 30.43
C LEU A 279 43.65 -15.65 29.63
N ASP A 280 43.87 -15.35 28.34
CA ASP A 280 44.85 -16.06 27.52
C ASP A 280 46.29 -15.83 28.01
N GLU A 281 46.61 -14.64 28.50
CA GLU A 281 47.91 -14.37 29.12
C GLU A 281 48.08 -15.09 30.47
N ALA A 282 46.98 -15.32 31.20
CA ALA A 282 46.99 -15.90 32.53
C ALA A 282 46.82 -17.44 32.56
N LEU A 283 46.09 -18.01 31.60
CA LEU A 283 45.65 -19.42 31.57
C LEU A 283 45.75 -20.00 30.14
N PRO A 284 46.97 -20.20 29.60
CA PRO A 284 47.20 -20.58 28.19
C PRO A 284 46.65 -21.96 27.79
N TYR A 285 46.21 -22.79 28.75
CA TYR A 285 45.59 -24.09 28.50
C TYR A 285 44.08 -24.00 28.23
N LEU A 286 43.44 -22.86 28.51
CA LEU A 286 42.02 -22.60 28.21
C LEU A 286 41.80 -21.93 26.86
N THR A 287 42.88 -21.56 26.16
CA THR A 287 42.87 -20.85 24.87
C THR A 287 42.06 -21.58 23.79
N ILE A 288 42.05 -22.91 23.79
CA ILE A 288 41.24 -23.73 22.86
C ILE A 288 39.74 -23.58 23.13
N LEU A 289 39.34 -23.38 24.40
CA LEU A 289 37.94 -23.21 24.78
C LEU A 289 37.42 -21.80 24.41
N PHE A 290 38.29 -20.80 24.48
CA PHE A 290 37.97 -19.41 24.19
C PHE A 290 38.15 -19.01 22.72
N SER A 291 38.81 -19.83 21.90
CA SER A 291 39.04 -19.53 20.47
C SER A 291 37.76 -19.45 19.65
N VAL A 292 36.65 -20.02 20.12
CA VAL A 292 35.34 -19.95 19.46
C VAL A 292 34.72 -18.55 19.56
N PHE A 293 35.19 -17.72 20.49
CA PHE A 293 34.70 -16.36 20.72
C PHE A 293 35.62 -15.26 20.16
N ARG A 294 36.76 -15.64 19.54
CA ARG A 294 37.64 -14.75 18.78
C ARG A 294 37.36 -14.86 17.30
#